data_AF-A0A0P4WA15-F1
#
_entry.id   AF-A0A0P4WA15-F1
#
_cell.length_a   1.000
_cell.length_b   1.000
_cell.length_c   1.000
_cell.angle_alpha   90.00
_cell.angle_beta   90.00
_cell.angle_gamma   90.00
#
_symmetry.space_group_name_H-M   'P 1'
#
loop_
_entity.id
_entity.type
_entity.pdbx_description
1 polymer ?
#
loop_
_entity_poly.entity_id
_entity_poly.type
_entity_poly.pdbx_seq_one_letter_code
_entity_poly.pdbx_strand_id
1 'polypeptide(L)'
;MAAIRPVKAAQSLASRLCASRGRVCIPTTTQACGYCCQHIAHSSSNTPTTQYACPSTHHSLPPTPTTTPPRKINRRTELDFEELRALQVAGDIALIDVRDSTERENYGGIPGSLNIPLCKIKVALQLSEEDWIREFDMEKPDLQDRNLVFYARGPNASSAAVEIAHRLGYKRSRHYTGGWEDYCQKTGLPLKKSQDKGFVNYYTNNFDQYFL
;
A
#
# COMPACT_ATOMS: atom_id res chain seq x y z
N MET A 1 81.87 -9.57 -26.19
CA MET A 1 81.48 -9.61 -27.61
C MET A 1 80.25 -8.74 -27.82
N ALA A 2 80.25 -7.96 -28.90
CA ALA A 2 79.29 -6.94 -29.32
C ALA A 2 77.85 -7.48 -29.43
N ALA A 3 76.83 -6.78 -28.91
CA ALA A 3 75.98 -5.76 -29.56
C ALA A 3 74.85 -6.33 -30.45
N ILE A 4 73.62 -5.88 -30.23
CA ILE A 4 72.64 -5.35 -31.21
C ILE A 4 71.39 -4.85 -30.44
N ARG A 5 71.12 -3.54 -30.53
CA ARG A 5 69.79 -2.89 -30.42
C ARG A 5 69.17 -2.92 -31.84
N PRO A 6 67.83 -2.82 -32.11
CA PRO A 6 67.08 -1.60 -31.74
C PRO A 6 65.50 -1.62 -31.77
N VAL A 7 64.96 -0.40 -31.53
CA VAL A 7 63.70 0.29 -31.91
C VAL A 7 62.32 -0.02 -31.29
N LYS A 8 61.90 0.98 -30.48
CA LYS A 8 60.60 1.65 -30.22
C LYS A 8 59.30 1.15 -30.88
N ALA A 9 58.22 1.17 -30.08
CA ALA A 9 56.94 1.78 -30.47
C ALA A 9 56.29 2.50 -29.27
N ALA A 10 55.67 3.64 -29.56
CA ALA A 10 55.14 4.62 -28.62
C ALA A 10 53.62 4.49 -28.42
N GLN A 11 53.06 5.45 -27.67
CA GLN A 11 51.63 5.82 -27.52
C GLN A 11 50.92 5.07 -26.36
N SER A 12 50.05 5.67 -25.55
CA SER A 12 49.62 7.05 -25.31
C SER A 12 48.77 7.05 -24.03
N LEU A 13 48.80 8.16 -23.31
CA LEU A 13 47.94 8.61 -22.19
C LEU A 13 46.51 8.01 -22.13
N ALA A 14 46.08 7.60 -20.93
CA ALA A 14 45.01 8.31 -20.20
C ALA A 14 44.64 7.58 -18.90
N SER A 15 44.93 8.25 -17.79
CA SER A 15 44.44 7.95 -16.45
C SER A 15 42.91 8.03 -16.39
N ARG A 16 42.24 7.04 -15.78
CA ARG A 16 41.04 7.29 -14.96
C ARG A 16 41.06 6.35 -13.75
N LEU A 17 41.37 6.92 -12.59
CA LEU A 17 40.98 6.34 -11.31
C LEU A 17 39.44 6.31 -11.25
N CYS A 18 38.87 5.15 -10.93
CA CYS A 18 37.59 5.09 -10.23
C CYS A 18 37.89 4.61 -8.82
N ALA A 19 37.83 5.54 -7.87
CA ALA A 19 38.04 5.28 -6.47
C ALA A 19 36.79 4.67 -5.83
N SER A 20 37.04 3.81 -4.84
CA SER A 20 36.15 3.39 -3.77
C SER A 20 35.11 2.30 -4.08
N ARG A 21 35.52 1.05 -3.89
CA ARG A 21 35.18 0.23 -2.70
C ARG A 21 35.64 -1.21 -2.96
N GLY A 22 36.61 -1.66 -2.17
CA GLY A 22 37.40 -2.87 -2.39
C GLY A 22 36.62 -4.14 -2.71
N ARG A 23 36.66 -4.54 -3.99
CA ARG A 23 36.62 -5.96 -4.38
C ARG A 23 37.68 -6.20 -5.44
N VAL A 24 38.47 -7.25 -5.21
CA VAL A 24 39.41 -7.80 -6.18
C VAL A 24 38.57 -8.47 -7.28
N CYS A 25 38.62 -7.93 -8.49
CA CYS A 25 38.05 -8.59 -9.66
C CYS A 25 39.10 -9.56 -10.23
N ILE A 26 38.83 -10.86 -10.12
CA ILE A 26 39.58 -11.92 -10.81
C ILE A 26 39.09 -11.94 -12.27
N PRO A 27 39.97 -11.95 -13.28
CA PRO A 27 39.53 -11.96 -14.67
C PRO A 27 39.15 -13.40 -15.04
N THR A 28 37.85 -13.71 -15.01
CA THR A 28 37.32 -14.79 -15.84
C THR A 28 36.67 -14.15 -17.05
N THR A 29 37.28 -14.41 -18.21
CA THR A 29 36.79 -14.00 -19.52
C THR A 29 35.32 -14.38 -19.64
N THR A 30 34.50 -13.40 -20.02
CA THR A 30 33.06 -13.48 -20.34
C THR A 30 32.08 -13.23 -19.18
N GLN A 31 31.89 -11.94 -18.86
CA GLN A 31 30.56 -11.36 -18.63
C GLN A 31 30.38 -10.26 -19.70
N ALA A 32 29.20 -10.03 -20.27
CA ALA A 32 28.00 -9.78 -19.51
C ALA A 32 26.69 -10.20 -20.21
N CYS A 33 25.74 -10.52 -19.34
CA CYS A 33 24.31 -10.38 -19.51
C CYS A 33 23.97 -8.92 -19.84
N GLY A 34 23.47 -8.69 -21.05
CA GLY A 34 22.72 -7.50 -21.42
C GLY A 34 21.30 -7.95 -21.76
N TYR A 35 20.33 -7.46 -21.00
CA TYR A 35 18.91 -7.62 -21.27
C TYR A 35 18.61 -7.46 -22.78
N CYS A 36 18.25 -8.58 -23.42
CA CYS A 36 17.55 -8.69 -24.70
C CYS A 36 17.90 -7.64 -25.78
N CYS A 37 18.98 -7.86 -26.53
CA CYS A 37 19.17 -7.14 -27.80
C CYS A 37 18.22 -7.68 -28.87
N GLN A 38 17.09 -7.00 -29.05
CA GLN A 38 16.40 -6.95 -30.33
C GLN A 38 17.33 -6.34 -31.38
N HIS A 39 17.59 -7.09 -32.46
CA HIS A 39 17.54 -6.68 -33.87
C HIS A 39 18.41 -7.61 -34.71
N ILE A 40 17.74 -8.39 -35.56
CA ILE A 40 18.33 -9.17 -36.65
C ILE A 40 18.76 -8.18 -37.73
N ALA A 41 20.04 -8.19 -38.08
CA ALA A 41 20.49 -7.60 -39.33
C ALA A 41 21.70 -8.37 -39.91
N HIS A 42 21.36 -9.13 -40.95
CA HIS A 42 22.12 -9.42 -42.17
C HIS A 42 23.25 -10.46 -42.21
N SER A 43 22.97 -11.42 -43.11
CA SER A 43 23.85 -12.11 -44.07
C SER A 43 24.73 -13.27 -43.60
N SER A 44 24.23 -14.46 -43.92
CA SER A 44 24.90 -15.54 -44.67
C SER A 44 26.32 -15.96 -44.29
N SER A 45 26.44 -17.05 -43.55
CA SER A 45 27.25 -18.22 -43.95
C SER A 45 27.07 -19.38 -42.97
N ASN A 46 26.98 -20.58 -43.54
CA ASN A 46 26.71 -21.85 -42.86
C ASN A 46 27.73 -22.17 -41.76
N THR A 47 27.28 -22.24 -40.51
CA THR A 47 27.98 -22.93 -39.41
C THR A 47 26.96 -23.62 -38.48
N PRO A 48 27.32 -24.77 -37.87
CA PRO A 48 26.37 -25.58 -37.12
C PRO A 48 25.99 -24.92 -35.79
N THR A 49 24.70 -24.71 -35.62
CA THR A 49 24.06 -24.15 -34.42
C THR A 49 24.39 -25.00 -33.19
N THR A 50 25.34 -24.52 -32.36
CA THR A 50 25.44 -24.99 -30.98
C THR A 50 24.38 -24.23 -30.18
N GLN A 51 23.25 -24.90 -29.91
CA GLN A 51 22.21 -24.37 -29.04
C GLN A 51 22.73 -24.34 -27.60
N TYR A 52 23.18 -23.17 -27.15
CA TYR A 52 23.41 -22.94 -25.72
C TYR A 52 22.05 -22.74 -25.04
N ALA A 53 21.53 -23.81 -24.45
CA ALA A 53 20.40 -23.73 -23.54
C ALA A 53 20.89 -23.18 -22.19
N CYS A 54 20.41 -21.99 -21.81
CA CYS A 54 20.55 -21.54 -20.43
C CYS A 54 19.68 -22.44 -19.54
N PRO A 55 20.22 -23.07 -18.48
CA PRO A 55 19.40 -23.77 -17.51
C PRO A 55 18.54 -22.73 -16.77
N SER A 56 17.26 -22.67 -17.15
CA SER A 56 16.25 -21.83 -16.52
C SER A 56 16.04 -22.26 -15.07
N THR A 57 16.85 -21.70 -14.17
CA THR A 57 16.52 -21.69 -12.75
C THR A 57 17.00 -20.37 -12.15
N HIS A 58 16.44 -19.27 -12.65
CA HIS A 58 16.41 -18.05 -11.87
C HIS A 58 15.44 -18.30 -10.72
N HIS A 59 15.97 -18.62 -9.53
CA HIS A 59 15.20 -18.46 -8.30
C HIS A 59 14.80 -16.99 -8.24
N SER A 60 13.51 -16.73 -8.47
CA SER A 60 12.88 -15.45 -8.17
C SER A 60 13.21 -15.14 -6.72
N LEU A 61 14.08 -14.15 -6.50
CA LEU A 61 14.29 -13.60 -5.18
C LEU A 61 12.91 -13.23 -4.62
N PRO A 62 12.62 -13.55 -3.34
CA PRO A 62 11.37 -13.14 -2.74
C PRO A 62 11.24 -11.62 -2.92
N PRO A 63 10.05 -11.10 -3.28
CA PRO A 63 9.87 -9.67 -3.43
C PRO A 63 10.34 -9.01 -2.14
N THR A 64 11.38 -8.17 -2.25
CA THR A 64 11.82 -7.32 -1.16
C THR A 64 10.60 -6.56 -0.65
N PRO A 65 10.34 -6.49 0.67
CA PRO A 65 9.25 -5.69 1.19
C PRO A 65 9.42 -4.28 0.64
N THR A 66 8.51 -3.89 -0.24
CA THR A 66 8.51 -2.58 -0.89
C THR A 66 8.38 -1.55 0.21
N THR A 67 9.51 -1.06 0.69
CA THR A 67 9.56 0.00 1.70
C THR A 67 9.33 1.29 0.94
N THR A 68 8.08 1.47 0.49
CA THR A 68 7.60 2.76 0.03
C THR A 68 7.82 3.73 1.17
N PRO A 69 8.49 4.88 0.95
CA PRO A 69 8.65 5.87 2.00
C PRO A 69 7.27 6.24 2.57
N PRO A 70 7.14 6.41 3.90
CA PRO A 70 5.85 6.64 4.53
C PRO A 70 5.20 7.86 3.89
N ARG A 71 4.02 7.66 3.27
CA ARG A 71 3.21 8.73 2.73
C ARG A 71 2.91 9.71 3.86
N LYS A 72 3.22 10.99 3.65
CA LYS A 72 2.84 12.05 4.57
C LYS A 72 1.31 12.13 4.62
N ILE A 73 0.70 11.68 5.71
CA ILE A 73 -0.75 11.68 5.90
C ILE A 73 -1.28 13.10 6.16
N ASN A 74 -2.53 13.35 5.75
CA ASN A 74 -3.20 14.62 6.03
C ASN A 74 -3.84 14.58 7.42
N ARG A 75 -3.10 15.01 8.45
CA ARG A 75 -3.57 15.00 9.85
C ARG A 75 -4.87 15.76 10.15
N ARG A 76 -5.42 16.53 9.19
CA ARG A 76 -6.74 17.15 9.33
C ARG A 76 -7.87 16.13 9.22
N THR A 77 -7.71 15.13 8.37
CA THR A 77 -8.77 14.18 7.98
C THR A 77 -8.33 12.73 8.07
N GLU A 78 -7.04 12.45 8.06
CA GLU A 78 -6.45 11.13 8.12
C GLU A 78 -5.82 10.89 9.49
N LEU A 79 -5.86 9.64 9.92
CA LEU A 79 -5.36 9.17 11.20
C LEU A 79 -4.57 7.87 10.96
N ASP A 80 -3.39 7.74 11.57
CA ASP A 80 -2.57 6.52 11.51
C ASP A 80 -2.90 5.56 12.66
N PHE A 81 -2.22 4.41 12.69
CA PHE A 81 -2.51 3.35 13.66
C PHE A 81 -2.09 3.74 15.07
N GLU A 82 -0.96 4.43 15.16
CA GLU A 82 -0.33 4.85 16.40
C GLU A 82 -1.23 5.89 17.10
N GLU A 83 -1.78 6.84 16.34
CA GLU A 83 -2.80 7.78 16.80
C GLU A 83 -4.12 7.07 17.16
N LEU A 84 -4.57 6.08 16.37
CA LEU A 84 -5.78 5.29 16.68
C LEU A 84 -5.64 4.60 18.03
N ARG A 85 -4.49 3.95 18.27
CA ARG A 85 -4.20 3.27 19.53
C ARG A 85 -4.15 4.23 20.69
N ALA A 86 -3.54 5.40 20.52
CA ALA A 86 -3.51 6.42 21.56
C ALA A 86 -4.93 6.87 21.98
N LEU A 87 -5.81 7.10 21.01
CA LEU A 87 -7.21 7.45 21.27
C LEU A 87 -7.99 6.32 21.95
N GLN A 88 -7.77 5.07 21.52
CA GLN A 88 -8.37 3.89 22.18
C GLN A 88 -7.94 3.76 23.64
N VAL A 89 -6.66 4.00 23.94
CA VAL A 89 -6.13 3.96 25.32
C VAL A 89 -6.69 5.12 26.16
N ALA A 90 -6.89 6.29 25.55
CA ALA A 90 -7.51 7.43 26.23
C ALA A 90 -9.00 7.20 26.53
N GLY A 91 -9.67 6.29 25.82
CA GLY A 91 -11.10 6.03 25.96
C GLY A 91 -12.01 7.12 25.37
N ASP A 92 -11.42 8.11 24.70
CA ASP A 92 -12.08 9.27 24.12
C ASP A 92 -12.08 9.11 22.59
N ILE A 93 -12.86 8.14 22.10
CA ILE A 93 -12.99 7.85 20.66
C ILE A 93 -14.39 7.37 20.29
N ALA A 94 -15.02 8.06 19.33
CA ALA A 94 -16.20 7.60 18.63
C ALA A 94 -15.77 6.92 17.32
N LEU A 95 -15.44 5.62 17.41
CA LEU A 95 -14.95 4.84 16.28
C LEU A 95 -16.11 4.18 15.53
N ILE A 96 -16.31 4.55 14.26
CA ILE A 96 -17.40 4.06 13.42
C ILE A 96 -16.87 3.18 12.28
N ASP A 97 -17.32 1.93 12.25
CA ASP A 97 -17.10 0.95 11.19
C ASP A 97 -18.15 1.13 10.09
N VAL A 98 -17.72 1.60 8.91
CA VAL A 98 -18.63 1.90 7.79
C VAL A 98 -18.83 0.74 6.81
N ARG A 99 -18.35 -0.45 7.17
CA ARG A 99 -18.56 -1.68 6.38
C ARG A 99 -19.99 -2.19 6.50
N ASP A 100 -20.35 -3.06 5.57
CA ASP A 100 -21.59 -3.83 5.66
C ASP A 100 -21.58 -4.71 6.92
N SER A 101 -22.75 -4.85 7.57
CA SER A 101 -22.89 -5.62 8.80
C SER A 101 -22.52 -7.10 8.61
N THR A 102 -22.83 -7.67 7.44
CA THR A 102 -22.45 -9.05 7.09
C THR A 102 -20.92 -9.20 7.02
N GLU A 103 -20.23 -8.21 6.47
CA GLU A 103 -18.76 -8.23 6.42
C GLU A 103 -18.18 -8.17 7.84
N ARG A 104 -18.67 -7.24 8.67
CA ARG A 104 -18.22 -7.10 10.06
C ARG A 104 -18.45 -8.37 10.88
N GLU A 105 -19.60 -9.02 10.75
CA GLU A 105 -19.91 -10.25 11.48
C GLU A 105 -18.98 -11.41 11.09
N ASN A 106 -18.60 -11.52 9.81
CA ASN A 106 -17.76 -12.61 9.32
C ASN A 106 -16.28 -12.44 9.67
N TYR A 107 -15.77 -11.21 9.59
CA TYR A 107 -14.33 -10.90 9.73
C TYR A 107 -13.96 -10.31 11.09
N GLY A 108 -14.93 -9.94 11.90
CA GLY A 108 -14.72 -9.15 13.10
C GLY A 108 -14.52 -7.67 12.78
N GLY A 109 -14.26 -6.87 13.81
CA GLY A 109 -14.04 -5.44 13.71
C GLY A 109 -13.11 -4.93 14.81
N ILE A 110 -12.78 -3.64 14.73
CA ILE A 110 -11.92 -3.02 15.73
C ILE A 110 -12.70 -2.96 17.06
N PRO A 111 -12.12 -3.41 18.19
CA PRO A 111 -12.79 -3.34 19.50
C PRO A 111 -13.24 -1.92 19.84
N GLY A 112 -14.43 -1.79 20.42
CA GLY A 112 -15.03 -0.50 20.77
C GLY A 112 -15.61 0.28 19.58
N SER A 113 -15.68 -0.32 18.39
CA SER A 113 -16.30 0.34 17.24
C SER A 113 -17.81 0.08 17.11
N LEU A 114 -18.53 1.12 16.69
CA LEU A 114 -19.94 1.06 16.32
C LEU A 114 -20.08 0.76 14.82
N ASN A 115 -20.98 -0.14 14.41
CA ASN A 115 -21.20 -0.39 12.98
C ASN A 115 -22.33 0.50 12.45
N ILE A 116 -21.99 1.36 11.50
CA ILE A 116 -22.97 2.12 10.73
C ILE A 116 -22.55 2.01 9.26
N PRO A 117 -23.18 1.12 8.46
CA PRO A 117 -22.83 0.96 7.06
C PRO A 117 -22.85 2.29 6.31
N LEU A 118 -21.94 2.48 5.35
CA LEU A 118 -21.77 3.74 4.62
C LEU A 118 -23.09 4.32 4.08
N CYS A 119 -23.98 3.47 3.57
CA CYS A 119 -25.28 3.87 3.04
C CYS A 119 -26.24 4.48 4.08
N LYS A 120 -26.03 4.21 5.38
CA LYS A 120 -26.84 4.73 6.50
C LYS A 120 -26.19 5.92 7.21
N ILE A 121 -24.92 6.25 6.93
CA ILE A 121 -24.18 7.30 7.64
C ILE A 121 -24.90 8.66 7.60
N LYS A 122 -25.42 9.06 6.44
CA LYS A 122 -26.13 10.34 6.29
C LYS A 122 -27.33 10.44 7.23
N VAL A 123 -28.14 9.39 7.29
CA VAL A 123 -29.35 9.33 8.12
C VAL A 123 -28.98 9.22 9.61
N ALA A 124 -28.03 8.35 9.95
CA ALA A 124 -27.62 8.13 11.34
C ALA A 124 -27.08 9.41 11.99
N LEU A 125 -26.22 10.17 11.30
CA LEU A 125 -25.65 11.40 11.84
C LEU A 125 -26.67 12.54 12.00
N GLN A 126 -27.81 12.46 11.33
CA GLN A 126 -28.93 13.41 11.41
C GLN A 126 -29.94 13.09 12.51
N LEU A 127 -29.86 11.91 13.14
CA LEU A 127 -30.75 11.54 14.26
C LEU A 127 -30.63 12.55 15.41
N SER A 128 -31.70 12.68 16.20
CA SER A 128 -31.62 13.39 17.49
C SER A 128 -30.65 12.66 18.42
N GLU A 129 -30.19 13.32 19.48
CA GLU A 129 -29.32 12.69 20.48
C GLU A 129 -30.05 11.53 21.18
N GLU A 130 -31.33 11.70 21.47
CA GLU A 130 -32.18 10.69 22.09
C GLU A 130 -32.39 9.46 21.19
N ASP A 131 -32.62 9.67 19.89
CA ASP A 131 -32.77 8.58 18.93
C ASP A 131 -31.43 7.86 18.68
N TRP A 132 -30.32 8.61 18.66
CA TRP A 132 -28.98 8.04 18.53
C TRP A 132 -28.65 7.11 19.70
N ILE A 133 -28.85 7.57 20.94
CA ILE A 133 -28.61 6.76 22.13
C ILE A 133 -29.49 5.52 22.13
N ARG A 134 -30.76 5.64 21.71
CA ARG A 134 -31.69 4.50 21.65
C ARG A 134 -31.25 3.44 20.64
N GLU A 135 -30.73 3.85 19.48
CA GLU A 135 -30.36 2.94 18.40
C GLU A 135 -28.98 2.31 18.64
N PHE A 136 -28.01 3.08 19.14
CA PHE A 136 -26.60 2.70 19.18
C PHE A 136 -26.03 2.49 20.58
N ASP A 137 -26.78 2.81 21.64
CA ASP A 137 -26.35 2.71 23.03
C ASP A 137 -25.00 3.42 23.30
N MET A 138 -24.80 4.54 22.61
CA MET A 138 -23.60 5.36 22.68
C MET A 138 -23.98 6.84 22.68
N GLU A 139 -23.17 7.67 23.33
CA GLU A 139 -23.31 9.12 23.24
C GLU A 139 -23.07 9.59 21.80
N LYS A 140 -23.83 10.59 21.37
CA LYS A 140 -23.70 11.16 20.04
C LYS A 140 -22.46 12.08 20.00
N PRO A 141 -21.54 11.91 19.03
CA PRO A 141 -20.38 12.79 18.92
C PRO A 141 -20.79 14.24 18.62
N ASP A 142 -20.06 15.20 19.17
CA ASP A 142 -20.27 16.63 18.90
C ASP A 142 -19.81 17.02 17.47
N LEU A 143 -20.40 18.07 16.89
CA LEU A 143 -20.07 18.57 15.55
C LEU A 143 -18.60 19.04 15.42
N GLN A 144 -17.99 19.49 16.51
CA GLN A 144 -16.59 19.93 16.54
C GLN A 144 -15.65 18.85 17.12
N ASP A 145 -16.18 17.67 17.41
CA ASP A 145 -15.38 16.60 17.96
C ASP A 145 -14.34 16.11 16.93
N ARG A 146 -13.11 16.00 17.41
CA ARG A 146 -11.99 15.40 16.67
C ARG A 146 -11.98 13.90 16.81
N ASN A 147 -12.66 13.33 17.78
CA ASN A 147 -12.56 11.92 18.13
C ASN A 147 -13.61 11.06 17.42
N LEU A 148 -14.46 11.67 16.59
CA LEU A 148 -15.23 11.00 15.56
C LEU A 148 -14.32 10.49 14.44
N VAL A 149 -14.07 9.18 14.45
CA VAL A 149 -13.17 8.50 13.52
C VAL A 149 -13.92 7.42 12.75
N PHE A 150 -13.87 7.48 11.42
CA PHE A 150 -14.41 6.45 10.55
C PHE A 150 -13.33 5.45 10.11
N TYR A 151 -13.69 4.18 9.96
CA TYR A 151 -12.83 3.22 9.27
C TYR A 151 -13.65 2.24 8.44
N ALA A 152 -13.00 1.64 7.44
CA ALA A 152 -13.58 0.59 6.62
C ALA A 152 -12.53 -0.51 6.39
N ARG A 153 -12.75 -1.38 5.40
CA ARG A 153 -11.73 -2.35 4.99
C ARG A 153 -10.47 -1.69 4.45
N GLY A 154 -10.63 -0.59 3.70
CA GLY A 154 -9.56 0.27 3.18
C GLY A 154 -9.99 1.73 3.15
N PRO A 155 -9.22 2.63 2.51
CA PRO A 155 -9.41 4.07 2.67
C PRO A 155 -10.69 4.61 2.01
N ASN A 156 -11.10 4.09 0.84
CA ASN A 156 -12.12 4.70 -0.02
C ASN A 156 -13.49 4.94 0.67
N ALA A 157 -14.03 3.91 1.33
CA ALA A 157 -15.34 4.03 1.99
C ALA A 157 -15.24 4.93 3.23
N SER A 158 -14.14 4.85 3.98
CA SER A 158 -13.91 5.66 5.16
C SER A 158 -13.71 7.15 4.84
N SER A 159 -13.05 7.47 3.71
CA SER A 159 -12.93 8.85 3.22
C SER A 159 -14.27 9.42 2.75
N ALA A 160 -15.11 8.60 2.11
CA ALA A 160 -16.46 9.00 1.72
C ALA A 160 -17.35 9.30 2.94
N ALA A 161 -17.22 8.52 4.02
CA ALA A 161 -17.93 8.79 5.27
C ALA A 161 -17.54 10.13 5.89
N VAL A 162 -16.23 10.46 5.90
CA VAL A 162 -15.74 11.78 6.34
C VAL A 162 -16.34 12.90 5.50
N GLU A 163 -16.41 12.73 4.18
CA GLU A 163 -17.00 13.74 3.30
C GLU A 163 -18.48 13.98 3.62
N ILE A 164 -19.27 12.90 3.80
CA ILE A 164 -20.68 12.99 4.20
C ILE A 164 -20.80 13.69 5.56
N ALA A 165 -20.00 13.30 6.55
CA ALA A 165 -20.00 13.90 7.87
C ALA A 165 -19.63 15.40 7.82
N HIS A 166 -18.65 15.78 7.00
CA HIS A 166 -18.25 17.17 6.80
C HIS A 166 -19.38 18.02 6.19
N ARG A 167 -20.16 17.46 5.27
CA ARG A 167 -21.35 18.14 4.70
C ARG A 167 -22.44 18.36 5.75
N LEU A 168 -22.56 17.45 6.72
CA LEU A 168 -23.51 17.54 7.85
C LEU A 168 -23.02 18.42 9.01
N GLY A 169 -21.79 18.94 8.95
CA GLY A 169 -21.26 19.88 9.95
C GLY A 169 -20.16 19.30 10.86
N TYR A 170 -19.88 18.00 10.80
CA TYR A 170 -18.81 17.33 11.58
C TYR A 170 -17.42 17.63 10.99
N LYS A 171 -17.00 18.90 11.00
CA LYS A 171 -15.82 19.41 10.26
C LYS A 171 -14.49 18.84 10.73
N ARG A 172 -14.46 18.24 11.92
CA ARG A 172 -13.24 17.75 12.59
C ARG A 172 -13.14 16.23 12.63
N SER A 173 -14.12 15.54 12.05
CA SER A 173 -14.10 14.10 11.86
C SER A 173 -12.94 13.66 10.97
N ARG A 174 -12.37 12.49 11.29
CA ARG A 174 -11.22 11.88 10.60
C ARG A 174 -11.55 10.46 10.16
N HIS A 175 -10.68 9.87 9.35
CA HIS A 175 -10.71 8.44 9.07
C HIS A 175 -9.35 7.78 9.25
N TYR A 176 -9.40 6.53 9.69
CA TYR A 176 -8.22 5.68 9.78
C TYR A 176 -7.89 5.11 8.39
N THR A 177 -6.75 5.50 7.83
CA THR A 177 -6.40 5.19 6.43
C THR A 177 -6.01 3.74 6.19
N GLY A 178 -5.49 3.06 7.21
CA GLY A 178 -5.04 1.67 7.12
C GLY A 178 -6.20 0.67 7.01
N GLY A 179 -7.38 1.03 7.52
CA GLY A 179 -8.55 0.17 7.52
C GLY A 179 -8.37 -1.12 8.32
N TRP A 180 -9.36 -2.00 8.22
CA TRP A 180 -9.39 -3.27 8.97
C TRP A 180 -8.16 -4.14 8.69
N GLU A 181 -7.68 -4.17 7.44
CA GLU A 181 -6.55 -5.01 7.03
C GLU A 181 -5.24 -4.61 7.72
N ASP A 182 -4.91 -3.31 7.72
CA ASP A 182 -3.73 -2.79 8.43
C ASP A 182 -3.86 -2.99 9.93
N TYR A 183 -5.05 -2.77 10.50
CA TYR A 183 -5.29 -2.99 11.92
C TYR A 183 -5.01 -4.45 12.32
N CYS A 184 -5.52 -5.43 11.56
CA CYS A 184 -5.25 -6.84 11.83
C CYS A 184 -3.77 -7.17 11.70
N GLN A 185 -3.11 -6.67 10.65
CA GLN A 185 -1.68 -6.90 10.44
C GLN A 185 -0.84 -6.38 11.62
N LYS A 186 -1.14 -5.18 12.11
CA LYS A 186 -0.41 -4.54 13.21
C LYS A 186 -0.74 -5.14 14.59
N THR A 187 -1.91 -5.76 14.75
CA THR A 187 -2.34 -6.39 16.02
C THR A 187 -2.18 -7.90 16.06
N GLY A 188 -1.78 -8.53 14.94
CA GLY A 188 -1.67 -9.97 14.82
C GLY A 188 -3.00 -10.71 14.76
N LEU A 189 -4.11 -10.02 14.43
CA LEU A 189 -5.41 -10.66 14.29
C LEU A 189 -5.50 -11.43 12.96
N PRO A 190 -6.15 -12.61 12.95
CA PRO A 190 -6.26 -13.42 11.74
C PRO A 190 -7.16 -12.73 10.69
N LEU A 191 -6.60 -12.40 9.53
CA LEU A 191 -7.36 -11.98 8.36
C LEU A 191 -7.96 -13.20 7.68
N LYS A 192 -9.27 -13.45 7.86
CA LYS A 192 -9.99 -14.34 6.95
C LYS A 192 -10.15 -13.58 5.63
N LYS A 193 -9.61 -14.10 4.53
CA LYS A 193 -9.95 -13.60 3.19
C LYS A 193 -11.31 -14.19 2.81
N SER A 194 -12.17 -13.42 2.14
CA SER A 194 -13.36 -13.97 1.51
C SER A 194 -12.94 -15.13 0.63
N GLN A 195 -13.49 -16.33 0.86
CA GLN A 195 -13.35 -17.42 -0.08
C GLN A 195 -13.80 -16.89 -1.45
N ASP A 196 -12.95 -17.05 -2.48
CA ASP A 196 -13.23 -16.61 -3.85
C ASP A 196 -14.59 -17.15 -4.32
N LYS A 197 -15.63 -16.36 -4.09
CA LYS A 197 -16.89 -16.37 -4.84
C LYS A 197 -16.89 -15.02 -5.52
N GLY A 198 -16.94 -15.06 -6.86
CA GLY A 198 -16.57 -13.97 -7.77
C GLY A 198 -16.94 -12.56 -7.30
N PHE A 199 -16.08 -11.62 -7.67
CA PHE A 199 -16.18 -10.17 -7.44
C PHE A 199 -17.61 -9.63 -7.59
N VAL A 200 -18.37 -9.59 -6.49
CA VAL A 200 -19.61 -8.81 -6.41
C VAL A 200 -19.20 -7.42 -5.95
N ASN A 201 -19.14 -6.48 -6.88
CA ASN A 201 -18.92 -5.08 -6.56
C ASN A 201 -20.23 -4.50 -5.96
N TYR A 202 -20.33 -4.58 -4.63
CA TYR A 202 -21.46 -4.05 -3.85
C TYR A 202 -21.61 -2.52 -3.95
N TYR A 203 -20.64 -1.80 -4.53
CA TYR A 203 -20.63 -0.34 -4.62
C TYR A 203 -20.89 0.22 -6.03
N THR A 204 -21.03 -0.62 -7.07
CA THR A 204 -21.18 -0.13 -8.45
C THR A 204 -22.57 0.35 -8.84
N ASN A 205 -23.61 0.05 -8.07
CA ASN A 205 -24.99 0.29 -8.53
C ASN A 205 -25.70 1.46 -7.87
N ASN A 206 -25.02 2.33 -7.12
CA ASN A 206 -25.74 3.43 -6.46
C ASN A 206 -24.90 4.66 -6.07
N PHE A 207 -23.85 4.97 -6.84
CA PHE A 207 -23.04 6.16 -6.55
C PHE A 207 -23.86 7.46 -6.61
N ASP A 208 -24.92 7.51 -7.41
CA ASP A 208 -25.78 8.70 -7.56
C ASP A 208 -26.84 8.85 -6.48
N GLN A 209 -27.19 7.81 -5.72
CA GLN A 209 -28.23 7.91 -4.67
C GLN A 209 -27.69 8.47 -3.35
N TYR A 210 -26.37 8.52 -3.17
CA TYR A 210 -25.75 8.96 -1.90
C TYR A 210 -25.19 10.38 -1.92
N PHE A 211 -25.19 11.05 -3.09
CA PHE A 211 -24.64 12.39 -3.27
C PHE A 211 -25.68 13.50 -3.56
N LEU A 212 -26.98 13.19 -3.52
CA LEU A 212 -28.09 14.16 -3.56
C LEU A 212 -28.68 14.38 -2.15
#